data_AF-A0AA42E6J2-F1
#
_entry.id   AF-A0AA42E6J2-F1
#
_cell.length_a   1.000
_cell.length_b   1.000
_cell.length_c   1.000
_cell.angle_alpha   90.00
_cell.angle_beta   90.00
_cell.angle_gamma   90.00
#
_symmetry.space_group_name_H-M   'P 1'
#
loop_
_entity.id
_entity.type
_entity.pdbx_description
1 polymer ?
#
loop_
_entity_poly.entity_id
_entity_poly.type
_entity_poly.pdbx_seq_one_letter_code
_entity_poly.pdbx_strand_id
1 'polypeptide(L)'
;MTTLTALHGNHACALAAIAAGCRFFAGYPITPSSEIAEHLSHAMPKVGGTFVQMEDEIASIAAVIGASLGGLRAMTATSGPGFSLMQENIGYAAMVEAPCVIVDVMRGGPSTGMPTRPAQGDVMQARFGSHGDRPVVALAPASVQEIYTETIRAFDLAERLRTPVTVLYDQVIAQLLESVAVPAPSAVRVRERKWANGASGWEPYAADDDGVPAMARPGDGHRVHTTGLTHAESGFPTQAPPVVDRMMRRLLGKIDVNRALIEKHETLAAEDAEVLIVAYGITARAARRAVTTLRETGVKAGLFRPITLWPFPEAALARLAGRARAVLVPEMNAGQLVLEIQRIVGHTPPVRPLTRIDGEPIAPDEITAAVRELAVHA
;
A
#
# COMPACT_ATOMS: atom_id res chain seq x y z
N MET A 1 -7.79 12.47 23.90
CA MET A 1 -9.21 12.17 23.63
C MET A 1 -9.37 11.95 22.14
N THR A 2 -10.16 10.96 21.72
CA THR A 2 -10.48 10.71 20.31
C THR A 2 -11.69 11.54 19.94
N THR A 3 -11.64 12.25 18.80
CA THR A 3 -12.74 13.06 18.27
C THR A 3 -13.35 12.39 17.06
N LEU A 4 -14.67 12.39 16.96
CA LEU A 4 -15.36 11.94 15.73
C LEU A 4 -15.49 13.13 14.78
N THR A 5 -15.04 12.97 13.53
CA THR A 5 -14.99 14.06 12.54
C THR A 5 -15.48 13.56 11.19
N ALA A 6 -16.34 14.33 10.53
CA ALA A 6 -16.77 14.03 9.16
C ALA A 6 -15.63 14.41 8.19
N LEU A 7 -15.05 13.42 7.51
CA LEU A 7 -13.91 13.60 6.62
C LEU A 7 -14.13 12.91 5.28
N HIS A 8 -13.63 13.53 4.22
CA HIS A 8 -13.39 12.85 2.96
C HIS A 8 -12.14 11.95 3.06
N GLY A 9 -12.06 10.90 2.24
CA GLY A 9 -10.89 10.01 2.17
C GLY A 9 -9.56 10.75 2.02
N ASN A 10 -9.45 11.63 1.04
CA ASN A 10 -8.24 12.42 0.80
C ASN A 10 -7.87 13.32 1.99
N HIS A 11 -8.86 13.93 2.65
CA HIS A 11 -8.64 14.72 3.85
C HIS A 11 -8.15 13.85 5.03
N ALA A 12 -8.75 12.67 5.20
CA ALA A 12 -8.32 11.71 6.21
C ALA A 12 -6.86 11.27 5.99
N CYS A 13 -6.46 11.06 4.73
CA CYS A 13 -5.06 10.76 4.36
C CYS A 13 -4.11 11.89 4.76
N ALA A 14 -4.44 13.15 4.43
CA ALA A 14 -3.62 14.31 4.77
C ALA A 14 -3.46 14.47 6.29
N LEU A 15 -4.56 14.34 7.04
CA LEU A 15 -4.54 14.43 8.51
C LEU A 15 -3.72 13.29 9.13
N ALA A 16 -3.87 12.08 8.62
CA ALA A 16 -3.10 10.91 9.05
C ALA A 16 -1.60 11.10 8.81
N ALA A 17 -1.20 11.65 7.67
CA ALA A 17 0.20 11.92 7.37
C ALA A 17 0.83 12.91 8.35
N ILE A 18 0.13 14.01 8.66
CA ILE A 18 0.59 14.99 9.65
C ILE A 18 0.70 14.34 11.04
N ALA A 19 -0.30 13.55 11.43
CA ALA A 19 -0.31 12.83 12.70
C ALA A 19 0.80 11.77 12.80
N ALA A 20 1.15 11.13 11.68
CA ALA A 20 2.26 10.19 11.55
C ALA A 20 3.65 10.86 11.60
N GLY A 21 3.72 12.18 11.68
CA GLY A 21 4.97 12.92 11.73
C GLY A 21 5.57 13.23 10.37
N CYS A 22 4.79 13.17 9.28
CA CYS A 22 5.24 13.64 7.97
C CYS A 22 5.63 15.11 8.05
N ARG A 23 6.80 15.45 7.49
CA ARG A 23 7.35 16.82 7.47
C ARG A 23 7.79 17.28 6.08
N PHE A 24 7.60 16.45 5.07
CA PHE A 24 7.89 16.81 3.69
C PHE A 24 6.86 16.20 2.74
N PHE A 25 6.25 17.03 1.91
CA PHE A 25 5.41 16.61 0.80
C PHE A 25 5.91 17.25 -0.48
N ALA A 26 6.07 16.44 -1.52
CA ALA A 26 6.23 16.91 -2.88
C ALA A 26 5.27 16.17 -3.81
N GLY A 27 4.59 16.89 -4.69
CA GLY A 27 3.58 16.31 -5.58
C GLY A 27 3.28 17.17 -6.79
N TYR A 28 2.65 16.56 -7.79
CA TYR A 28 2.12 17.21 -8.98
C TYR A 28 0.59 17.07 -9.00
N PRO A 29 -0.18 18.12 -9.30
CA PRO A 29 -1.65 18.04 -9.25
C PRO A 29 -2.21 17.03 -10.26
N ILE A 30 -2.96 16.05 -9.77
CA ILE A 30 -3.63 15.04 -10.59
C ILE A 30 -4.93 14.59 -9.92
N THR A 31 -6.05 14.59 -10.66
CA THR A 31 -7.32 14.04 -10.17
C THR A 31 -7.20 12.53 -9.98
N PRO A 32 -7.73 11.92 -8.92
CA PRO A 32 -8.45 12.49 -7.78
C PRO A 32 -7.57 12.50 -6.51
N SER A 33 -6.27 12.78 -6.62
CA SER A 33 -5.38 12.87 -5.45
C SER A 33 -5.10 14.32 -5.01
N SER A 34 -5.42 15.32 -5.84
CA SER A 34 -5.12 16.73 -5.58
C SER A 34 -5.63 17.27 -4.25
N GLU A 35 -6.76 16.79 -3.72
CA GLU A 35 -7.27 17.25 -2.41
C GLU A 35 -6.28 16.93 -1.27
N ILE A 36 -5.47 15.87 -1.40
CA ILE A 36 -4.40 15.55 -0.41
C ILE A 36 -3.36 16.67 -0.41
N ALA A 37 -2.91 17.08 -1.60
CA ALA A 37 -1.92 18.14 -1.75
C ALA A 37 -2.48 19.49 -1.25
N GLU A 38 -3.74 19.80 -1.55
CA GLU A 38 -4.42 21.00 -1.06
C GLU A 38 -4.41 21.05 0.47
N HIS A 39 -4.88 20.00 1.14
CA HIS A 39 -4.90 19.94 2.61
C HIS A 39 -3.48 20.03 3.21
N LEU A 40 -2.50 19.34 2.62
CA LEU A 40 -1.11 19.37 3.10
C LEU A 40 -0.44 20.72 2.87
N SER A 41 -0.77 21.45 1.82
CA SER A 41 -0.24 22.80 1.56
C SER A 41 -0.53 23.76 2.73
N HIS A 42 -1.72 23.62 3.34
CA HIS A 42 -2.12 24.40 4.51
C HIS A 42 -1.62 23.83 5.84
N ALA A 43 -1.53 22.50 5.97
CA ALA A 43 -1.19 21.83 7.22
C ALA A 43 0.32 21.78 7.48
N MET A 44 1.14 21.58 6.43
CA MET A 44 2.57 21.32 6.57
C MET A 44 3.35 22.48 7.23
N PRO A 45 3.13 23.77 6.87
CA PRO A 45 3.82 24.87 7.53
C PRO A 45 3.49 24.99 9.02
N LYS A 46 2.27 24.61 9.42
CA LYS A 46 1.81 24.67 10.82
C LYS A 46 2.51 23.66 11.74
N VAL A 47 3.12 22.63 11.15
CA VAL A 47 3.88 21.62 11.89
C VAL A 47 5.39 21.69 11.61
N GLY A 48 5.85 22.79 11.01
CA GLY A 48 7.26 23.02 10.67
C GLY A 48 7.78 22.11 9.56
N GLY A 49 6.91 21.57 8.71
CA GLY A 49 7.29 20.82 7.52
C GLY A 49 7.27 21.68 6.25
N THR A 50 7.63 21.06 5.13
CA THR A 50 7.69 21.71 3.82
C THR A 50 6.72 21.04 2.82
N PHE A 51 5.95 21.87 2.12
CA PHE A 51 5.14 21.47 0.98
C PHE A 51 5.76 22.05 -0.29
N VAL A 52 5.89 21.23 -1.34
CA VAL A 52 6.35 21.68 -2.65
C VAL A 52 5.45 21.10 -3.73
N GLN A 53 4.91 21.96 -4.59
CA GLN A 53 4.35 21.51 -5.86
C GLN A 53 5.51 21.43 -6.85
N MET A 54 5.82 20.23 -7.33
CA MET A 54 6.89 20.02 -8.30
C MET A 54 6.35 20.21 -9.72
N GLU A 55 7.27 20.24 -10.68
CA GLU A 55 7.01 20.38 -12.11
C GLU A 55 6.35 19.14 -12.74
N ASP A 56 6.59 17.95 -12.17
CA ASP A 56 5.99 16.68 -12.59
C ASP A 56 6.09 15.61 -11.47
N GLU A 57 5.55 14.42 -11.71
CA GLU A 57 5.63 13.30 -10.78
C GLU A 57 7.03 12.71 -10.60
N ILE A 58 7.92 12.84 -11.58
CA ILE A 58 9.31 12.36 -11.49
C ILE A 58 10.06 13.18 -10.45
N ALA A 59 9.99 14.51 -10.57
CA ALA A 59 10.54 15.47 -9.63
C ALA A 59 9.91 15.33 -8.24
N SER A 60 8.59 15.08 -8.18
CA SER A 60 7.86 14.82 -6.92
C SER A 60 8.47 13.68 -6.12
N ILE A 61 8.60 12.49 -6.70
CA ILE A 61 9.15 11.35 -5.98
C ILE A 61 10.67 11.50 -5.72
N ALA A 62 11.42 12.14 -6.62
CA ALA A 62 12.84 12.43 -6.41
C ALA A 62 13.07 13.33 -5.19
N ALA A 63 12.27 14.39 -5.04
CA ALA A 63 12.33 15.28 -3.88
C ALA A 63 11.94 14.56 -2.58
N VAL A 64 10.92 13.68 -2.62
CA VAL A 64 10.53 12.84 -1.48
C VAL A 64 11.67 11.92 -1.04
N ILE A 65 12.37 11.27 -1.98
CA ILE A 65 13.53 10.42 -1.68
C ILE A 65 14.64 11.25 -1.05
N GLY A 66 14.94 12.43 -1.61
CA GLY A 66 15.92 13.36 -1.05
C GLY A 66 15.59 13.78 0.39
N ALA A 67 14.33 14.17 0.65
CA ALA A 67 13.88 14.52 2.00
C ALA A 67 13.93 13.34 2.97
N SER A 68 13.62 12.13 2.48
CA SER A 68 13.73 10.90 3.27
C SER A 68 15.17 10.60 3.68
N LEU A 69 16.11 10.69 2.74
CA LEU A 69 17.54 10.56 3.02
C LEU A 69 18.06 11.70 3.91
N GLY A 70 17.44 12.87 3.82
CA GLY A 70 17.58 14.02 4.73
C GLY A 70 16.99 13.79 6.14
N GLY A 71 16.44 12.61 6.41
CA GLY A 71 15.96 12.18 7.73
C GLY A 71 14.54 12.59 8.07
N LEU A 72 13.81 13.18 7.12
CA LEU A 72 12.40 13.49 7.29
C LEU A 72 11.52 12.30 6.92
N ARG A 73 10.34 12.22 7.54
CA ARG A 73 9.24 11.40 7.02
C ARG A 73 8.62 12.17 5.87
N ALA A 74 8.67 11.58 4.68
CA ALA A 74 8.27 12.22 3.44
C ALA A 74 7.22 11.39 2.69
N MET A 75 6.36 12.07 1.94
CA MET A 75 5.37 11.40 1.10
C MET A 75 5.06 12.17 -0.19
N THR A 76 4.45 11.45 -1.12
CA THR A 76 3.78 12.02 -2.31
C THR A 76 2.38 11.43 -2.46
N ALA A 77 1.55 12.04 -3.30
CA ALA A 77 0.23 11.54 -3.67
C ALA A 77 0.01 11.72 -5.18
N THR A 78 -0.52 10.69 -5.83
CA THR A 78 -0.69 10.62 -7.28
C THR A 78 -1.86 9.70 -7.67
N SER A 79 -2.00 9.41 -8.96
CA SER A 79 -2.90 8.41 -9.54
C SER A 79 -2.17 7.66 -10.66
N GLY A 80 -2.75 6.62 -11.25
CA GLY A 80 -2.13 5.72 -12.24
C GLY A 80 -1.13 6.33 -13.24
N PRO A 81 -1.42 7.44 -13.95
CA PRO A 81 -0.45 8.06 -14.86
C PRO A 81 0.81 8.55 -14.16
N GLY A 82 0.65 9.29 -13.06
CA GLY A 82 1.76 9.79 -12.28
C GLY A 82 2.49 8.67 -11.54
N PHE A 83 1.77 7.64 -11.07
CA PHE A 83 2.36 6.44 -10.51
C PHE A 83 3.25 5.70 -11.52
N SER A 84 2.88 5.72 -12.80
CA SER A 84 3.71 5.20 -13.90
C SER A 84 5.01 5.99 -14.07
N LEU A 85 4.95 7.32 -14.02
CA LEU A 85 6.13 8.19 -14.10
C LEU A 85 7.06 8.02 -12.90
N MET A 86 6.53 7.68 -11.72
CA MET A 86 7.33 7.47 -10.52
C MET A 86 8.10 6.15 -10.49
N GLN A 87 7.81 5.17 -11.37
CA GLN A 87 8.30 3.78 -11.21
C GLN A 87 9.82 3.64 -11.17
N GLU A 88 10.57 4.42 -11.96
CA GLU A 88 12.04 4.41 -11.91
C GLU A 88 12.54 4.82 -10.52
N ASN A 89 12.03 5.93 -10.01
CA ASN A 89 12.40 6.46 -8.70
C ASN A 89 11.87 5.60 -7.53
N ILE A 90 10.76 4.88 -7.70
CA ILE A 90 10.31 3.89 -6.70
C ILE A 90 11.33 2.74 -6.61
N GLY A 91 11.87 2.29 -7.74
CA GLY A 91 12.97 1.34 -7.79
C GLY A 91 14.22 1.89 -7.11
N TYR A 92 14.58 3.14 -7.41
CA TYR A 92 15.69 3.82 -6.74
C TYR A 92 15.49 3.92 -5.23
N ALA A 93 14.30 4.34 -4.75
CA ALA A 93 13.97 4.42 -3.32
C ALA A 93 14.13 3.08 -2.62
N ALA A 94 13.73 1.98 -3.26
CA ALA A 94 13.94 0.64 -2.74
C ALA A 94 15.43 0.26 -2.70
N MET A 95 16.19 0.55 -3.77
CA MET A 95 17.62 0.28 -3.88
C MET A 95 18.42 1.02 -2.80
N VAL A 96 18.12 2.30 -2.57
CA VAL A 96 18.80 3.10 -1.55
C VAL A 96 18.21 2.94 -0.15
N GLU A 97 17.18 2.11 -0.01
CA GLU A 97 16.44 1.87 1.23
C GLU A 97 15.96 3.17 1.89
N ALA A 98 15.36 4.05 1.07
CA ALA A 98 14.77 5.31 1.49
C ALA A 98 13.29 5.09 1.90
N PRO A 99 12.94 5.27 3.19
CA PRO A 99 11.55 5.14 3.63
C PRO A 99 10.70 6.32 3.17
N CYS A 100 9.62 6.05 2.44
CA CYS A 100 8.63 7.06 2.07
C CYS A 100 7.26 6.45 1.86
N VAL A 101 6.23 7.28 1.91
CA VAL A 101 4.85 6.86 1.62
C VAL A 101 4.41 7.42 0.27
N ILE A 102 3.85 6.55 -0.56
CA ILE A 102 3.30 6.92 -1.87
C ILE A 102 1.81 6.61 -1.83
N VAL A 103 0.98 7.62 -2.00
CA VAL A 103 -0.47 7.44 -2.09
C VAL A 103 -0.84 7.39 -3.56
N ASP A 104 -1.44 6.29 -3.99
CA ASP A 104 -1.98 6.13 -5.33
C ASP A 104 -3.51 6.03 -5.24
N VAL A 105 -4.16 7.13 -5.65
CA VAL A 105 -5.60 7.22 -5.70
C VAL A 105 -6.07 6.74 -7.07
N MET A 106 -6.40 5.45 -7.16
CA MET A 106 -6.70 4.76 -8.42
C MET A 106 -7.95 5.33 -9.10
N ARG A 107 -7.85 5.51 -10.42
CA ARG A 107 -8.93 6.00 -11.28
C ARG A 107 -8.95 5.20 -12.59
N GLY A 108 -9.98 5.39 -13.42
CA GLY A 108 -10.09 4.69 -14.70
C GLY A 108 -8.88 4.92 -15.60
N GLY A 109 -8.23 3.84 -16.04
CA GLY A 109 -7.16 3.80 -17.06
C GLY A 109 -7.62 3.09 -18.34
N PRO A 110 -6.69 2.69 -19.24
CA PRO A 110 -5.25 3.00 -19.24
C PRO A 110 -4.95 4.42 -19.74
N SER A 111 -3.67 4.83 -19.68
CA SER A 111 -3.23 6.19 -20.07
C SER A 111 -4.02 7.25 -19.30
N THR A 112 -4.50 8.33 -19.93
CA THR A 112 -5.36 9.33 -19.28
C THR A 112 -6.62 8.69 -18.69
N GLY A 113 -7.18 7.71 -19.39
CA GLY A 113 -8.37 6.94 -19.03
C GLY A 113 -9.60 7.81 -18.74
N MET A 114 -10.25 7.53 -17.61
CA MET A 114 -11.43 8.24 -17.11
C MET A 114 -11.09 8.92 -15.78
N PRO A 115 -10.56 10.17 -15.80
CA PRO A 115 -10.02 10.82 -14.61
C PRO A 115 -10.99 10.96 -13.44
N THR A 116 -12.29 11.00 -13.72
CA THR A 116 -13.37 11.20 -12.74
C THR A 116 -14.16 9.93 -12.43
N ARG A 117 -13.69 8.77 -12.90
CA ARG A 117 -14.33 7.47 -12.64
C ARG A 117 -13.41 6.57 -11.82
N PRO A 118 -13.96 5.78 -10.89
CA PRO A 118 -13.18 4.85 -10.09
C PRO A 118 -12.73 3.64 -10.90
N ALA A 119 -11.56 3.12 -10.55
CA ALA A 119 -11.10 1.79 -10.94
C ALA A 119 -10.09 1.29 -9.90
N GLN A 120 -9.73 0.01 -10.00
CA GLN A 120 -8.74 -0.64 -9.13
C GLN A 120 -7.67 -1.33 -10.00
N GLY A 121 -7.20 -0.63 -11.03
CA GLY A 121 -6.33 -1.15 -12.09
C GLY A 121 -4.83 -1.11 -11.80
N ASP A 122 -4.40 -0.54 -10.67
CA ASP A 122 -2.97 -0.28 -10.42
C ASP A 122 -2.35 -1.31 -9.44
N VAL A 123 -3.11 -2.35 -9.05
CA VAL A 123 -2.70 -3.37 -8.06
C VAL A 123 -1.43 -4.11 -8.46
N MET A 124 -1.35 -4.55 -9.72
CA MET A 124 -0.15 -5.23 -10.21
C MET A 124 0.98 -4.26 -10.54
N GLN A 125 0.67 -3.01 -10.88
CA GLN A 125 1.71 -1.97 -11.03
C GLN A 125 2.39 -1.66 -9.69
N ALA A 126 1.63 -1.69 -8.58
CA ALA A 126 2.22 -1.53 -7.25
C ALA A 126 3.22 -2.63 -6.90
N ARG A 127 3.07 -3.84 -7.48
CA ARG A 127 4.01 -4.96 -7.32
C ARG A 127 5.15 -4.94 -8.33
N PHE A 128 4.82 -4.88 -9.62
CA PHE A 128 5.72 -5.16 -10.74
C PHE A 128 6.01 -3.93 -11.63
N GLY A 129 5.60 -2.73 -11.22
CA GLY A 129 5.71 -1.54 -12.06
C GLY A 129 7.14 -1.04 -12.28
N SER A 130 8.04 -1.27 -11.34
CA SER A 130 9.46 -0.89 -11.44
C SER A 130 10.29 -2.04 -12.00
N HIS A 131 11.39 -1.73 -12.67
CA HIS A 131 12.30 -2.74 -13.23
C HIS A 131 13.13 -3.42 -12.13
N GLY A 132 13.51 -4.68 -12.37
CA GLY A 132 14.28 -5.49 -11.43
C GLY A 132 13.47 -5.96 -10.20
N ASP A 133 14.12 -6.75 -9.36
CA ASP A 133 13.52 -7.26 -8.13
C ASP A 133 13.66 -6.24 -6.99
N ARG A 134 12.55 -5.90 -6.32
CA ARG A 134 12.55 -4.98 -5.18
C ARG A 134 11.62 -5.43 -4.05
N PRO A 135 11.88 -5.00 -2.81
CA PRO A 135 10.89 -5.09 -1.75
C PRO A 135 9.62 -4.30 -2.13
N VAL A 136 8.47 -4.89 -1.82
CA VAL A 136 7.15 -4.28 -2.10
C VAL A 136 6.30 -4.34 -0.85
N VAL A 137 5.77 -3.19 -0.44
CA VAL A 137 4.71 -3.09 0.57
C VAL A 137 3.57 -2.24 0.00
N ALA A 138 2.37 -2.80 -0.08
CA ALA A 138 1.19 -2.11 -0.57
C ALA A 138 -0.04 -2.40 0.31
N LEU A 139 -0.69 -1.34 0.76
CA LEU A 139 -1.89 -1.37 1.62
C LEU A 139 -3.11 -0.92 0.82
N ALA A 140 -4.27 -1.52 1.07
CA ALA A 140 -5.53 -1.26 0.39
C ALA A 140 -6.69 -1.02 1.38
N PRO A 141 -6.84 0.20 1.93
CA PRO A 141 -7.94 0.53 2.82
C PRO A 141 -9.29 0.45 2.09
N ALA A 142 -10.36 0.10 2.82
CA ALA A 142 -11.73 -0.06 2.30
C ALA A 142 -12.74 1.00 2.81
N SER A 143 -12.28 1.97 3.60
CA SER A 143 -13.10 3.06 4.17
C SER A 143 -12.27 4.30 4.45
N VAL A 144 -12.91 5.44 4.70
CA VAL A 144 -12.22 6.69 5.09
C VAL A 144 -11.50 6.51 6.44
N GLN A 145 -12.13 5.78 7.37
CA GLN A 145 -11.51 5.43 8.64
C GLN A 145 -10.23 4.61 8.44
N GLU A 146 -10.23 3.68 7.48
CA GLU A 146 -9.05 2.88 7.17
C GLU A 146 -7.99 3.66 6.40
N ILE A 147 -8.36 4.61 5.53
CA ILE A 147 -7.38 5.52 4.93
C ILE A 147 -6.59 6.21 6.05
N TYR A 148 -7.28 6.72 7.08
CA TYR A 148 -6.60 7.34 8.21
C TYR A 148 -5.63 6.38 8.92
N THR A 149 -6.08 5.18 9.29
CA THR A 149 -5.25 4.25 10.07
C THR A 149 -4.15 3.59 9.25
N GLU A 150 -4.42 3.25 7.99
CA GLU A 150 -3.44 2.60 7.11
C GLU A 150 -2.42 3.60 6.56
N THR A 151 -2.73 4.89 6.42
CA THR A 151 -1.70 5.91 6.14
C THR A 151 -0.72 6.05 7.32
N ILE A 152 -1.20 6.06 8.57
CA ILE A 152 -0.31 6.05 9.74
C ILE A 152 0.55 4.78 9.76
N ARG A 153 -0.08 3.62 9.50
CA ARG A 153 0.63 2.34 9.42
C ARG A 153 1.65 2.32 8.28
N ALA A 154 1.37 2.95 7.15
CA ALA A 154 2.31 3.05 6.04
C ALA A 154 3.59 3.78 6.45
N PHE A 155 3.48 4.87 7.21
CA PHE A 155 4.67 5.52 7.79
C PHE A 155 5.40 4.63 8.79
N ASP A 156 4.69 3.88 9.66
CA ASP A 156 5.34 2.94 10.60
C ASP A 156 6.11 1.85 9.86
N LEU A 157 5.50 1.26 8.82
CA LEU A 157 6.13 0.24 8.00
C LEU A 157 7.31 0.80 7.21
N ALA A 158 7.16 1.97 6.58
CA ALA A 158 8.22 2.61 5.82
C ALA A 158 9.45 2.83 6.70
N GLU A 159 9.27 3.48 7.86
CA GLU A 159 10.36 3.78 8.80
C GLU A 159 11.04 2.51 9.34
N ARG A 160 10.24 1.49 9.70
CA ARG A 160 10.77 0.25 10.30
C ARG A 160 11.46 -0.66 9.31
N LEU A 161 11.08 -0.61 8.02
CA LEU A 161 11.59 -1.51 6.99
C LEU A 161 12.56 -0.83 6.02
N ARG A 162 12.71 0.51 6.12
CA ARG A 162 13.48 1.31 5.16
C ARG A 162 13.10 0.98 3.71
N THR A 163 11.80 1.09 3.41
CA THR A 163 11.26 0.77 2.09
C THR A 163 10.15 1.75 1.72
N PRO A 164 9.95 2.07 0.44
CA PRO A 164 8.75 2.76 -0.01
C PRO A 164 7.51 1.92 0.28
N VAL A 165 6.45 2.54 0.83
CA VAL A 165 5.16 1.90 1.09
C VAL A 165 4.08 2.59 0.28
N THR A 166 3.34 1.82 -0.51
CA THR A 166 2.21 2.34 -1.29
C THR A 166 0.90 2.18 -0.52
N VAL A 167 0.07 3.22 -0.49
CA VAL A 167 -1.32 3.16 -0.02
C VAL A 167 -2.22 3.34 -1.24
N LEU A 168 -2.97 2.28 -1.59
CA LEU A 168 -3.81 2.17 -2.78
C LEU A 168 -5.28 2.24 -2.39
N TYR A 169 -5.99 3.27 -2.85
CA TYR A 169 -7.44 3.31 -2.75
C TYR A 169 -8.05 3.95 -3.97
N ASP A 170 -9.29 3.62 -4.27
CA ASP A 170 -9.99 4.13 -5.44
C ASP A 170 -10.64 5.50 -5.19
N GLN A 171 -10.95 6.17 -6.30
CA GLN A 171 -11.63 7.46 -6.34
C GLN A 171 -12.94 7.51 -5.53
N VAL A 172 -13.67 6.39 -5.36
CA VAL A 172 -14.89 6.39 -4.53
C VAL A 172 -14.52 6.66 -3.08
N ILE A 173 -13.60 5.89 -2.51
CA ILE A 173 -13.22 6.04 -1.09
C ILE A 173 -12.56 7.41 -0.87
N ALA A 174 -11.76 7.87 -1.83
CA ALA A 174 -11.08 9.17 -1.78
C ALA A 174 -12.05 10.34 -1.53
N GLN A 175 -13.23 10.29 -2.16
CA GLN A 175 -14.22 11.38 -2.12
C GLN A 175 -15.44 11.06 -1.26
N LEU A 176 -15.55 9.84 -0.72
CA LEU A 176 -16.60 9.49 0.23
C LEU A 176 -16.46 10.29 1.52
N LEU A 177 -17.58 10.78 2.06
CA LEU A 177 -17.64 11.46 3.36
C LEU A 177 -18.08 10.48 4.45
N GLU A 178 -17.26 10.26 5.47
CA GLU A 178 -17.60 9.38 6.60
C GLU A 178 -17.23 9.99 7.95
N SER A 179 -17.84 9.48 9.01
CA SER A 179 -17.43 9.78 10.38
C SER A 179 -16.17 8.99 10.73
N VAL A 180 -15.07 9.69 11.00
CA VAL A 180 -13.76 9.13 11.32
C VAL A 180 -13.43 9.43 12.78
N ALA A 181 -13.05 8.40 13.52
CA ALA A 181 -12.48 8.51 14.86
C ALA A 181 -11.01 8.92 14.74
N VAL A 182 -10.74 10.20 15.01
CA VAL A 182 -9.41 10.80 14.96
C VAL A 182 -8.83 10.84 16.38
N PRO A 183 -7.78 10.06 16.69
CA PRO A 183 -7.14 10.13 18.00
C PRO A 183 -6.42 11.47 18.18
N ALA A 184 -6.20 11.87 19.43
CA ALA A 184 -5.34 13.02 19.71
C ALA A 184 -3.94 12.79 19.10
N PRO A 185 -3.27 13.82 18.56
CA PRO A 185 -1.95 13.67 17.92
C PRO A 185 -0.92 12.94 18.81
N SER A 186 -0.93 13.23 20.10
CA SER A 186 -0.07 12.59 21.11
C SER A 186 -0.32 11.09 21.32
N ALA A 187 -1.41 10.51 20.82
CA ALA A 187 -1.71 9.08 20.89
C ALA A 187 -1.25 8.32 19.65
N VAL A 188 -0.92 9.03 18.55
CA VAL A 188 -0.35 8.41 17.36
C VAL A 188 1.11 8.07 17.64
N ARG A 189 1.49 6.83 17.30
CA ARG A 189 2.83 6.29 17.49
C ARG A 189 3.28 5.70 16.16
N VAL A 190 4.35 6.25 15.64
CA VAL A 190 5.05 5.75 14.45
C VAL A 190 6.49 5.57 14.89
N ARG A 191 7.01 4.35 14.78
CA ARG A 191 8.39 4.07 15.18
C ARG A 191 9.35 4.86 14.32
N GLU A 192 10.42 5.34 14.93
CA GLU A 192 11.53 5.91 14.17
C GLU A 192 12.31 4.80 13.51
N ARG A 193 12.85 5.10 12.33
CA ARG A 193 13.87 4.26 11.71
C ARG A 193 15.09 4.09 12.63
N LYS A 194 15.81 2.99 12.47
CA LYS A 194 17.07 2.75 13.18
C LYS A 194 18.08 3.82 12.78
N TRP A 195 18.65 4.53 13.75
CA TRP A 195 19.74 5.47 13.52
C TRP A 195 21.07 4.84 13.93
N ALA A 196 22.11 5.11 13.16
CA ALA A 196 23.47 4.72 13.52
C ALA A 196 23.87 5.39 14.84
N ASN A 197 24.60 4.66 15.68
CA ASN A 197 25.31 5.20 16.83
C ASN A 197 26.79 5.35 16.45
N GLY A 198 27.48 6.34 17.03
CA GLY A 198 28.80 6.85 16.60
C GLY A 198 30.00 5.90 16.74
N ALA A 199 29.85 4.62 16.43
CA ALA A 199 30.92 3.64 16.41
C ALA A 199 31.77 3.75 15.14
N SER A 200 33.09 3.62 15.31
CA SER A 200 34.03 3.39 14.21
C SER A 200 33.74 2.05 13.53
N GLY A 201 33.64 2.02 12.20
CA GLY A 201 33.41 0.79 11.43
C GLY A 201 31.95 0.44 11.15
N TRP A 202 31.00 1.34 11.44
CA TRP A 202 29.61 1.20 10.99
C TRP A 202 29.49 1.29 9.46
N GLU A 203 28.71 0.39 8.88
CA GLU A 203 28.43 0.34 7.44
C GLU A 203 26.95 0.61 7.15
N PRO A 204 26.59 1.50 6.19
CA PRO A 204 25.22 2.00 6.02
C PRO A 204 24.17 0.97 5.59
N TYR A 205 24.62 -0.15 5.03
CA TYR A 205 23.79 -1.22 4.51
C TYR A 205 24.07 -2.58 5.18
N ALA A 206 24.92 -2.61 6.22
CA ALA A 206 25.05 -3.76 7.10
C ALA A 206 23.81 -3.85 8.02
N ALA A 207 23.10 -4.97 7.93
CA ALA A 207 21.85 -5.18 8.65
C ALA A 207 21.97 -6.25 9.74
N ASP A 208 21.10 -6.14 10.74
CA ASP A 208 20.89 -7.17 11.75
C ASP A 208 20.00 -8.31 11.19
N ASP A 209 19.59 -9.24 12.06
CA ASP A 209 18.74 -10.40 11.72
C ASP A 209 17.39 -10.02 11.09
N ASP A 210 16.89 -8.81 11.33
CA ASP A 210 15.65 -8.31 10.71
C ASP A 210 15.82 -7.83 9.27
N GLY A 211 17.06 -7.83 8.75
CA GLY A 211 17.39 -7.40 7.39
C GLY A 211 17.33 -5.89 7.17
N VAL A 212 17.11 -5.09 8.22
CA VAL A 212 16.97 -3.63 8.15
C VAL A 212 18.21 -2.93 8.73
N PRO A 213 19.05 -2.30 7.90
CA PRO A 213 20.24 -1.59 8.35
C PRO A 213 19.89 -0.26 9.04
N ALA A 214 20.71 0.18 9.98
CA ALA A 214 20.61 1.53 10.55
C ALA A 214 20.92 2.61 9.49
N MET A 215 20.33 3.80 9.61
CA MET A 215 20.61 4.97 8.75
C MET A 215 21.54 5.96 9.45
N ALA A 216 22.40 6.62 8.69
CA ALA A 216 23.08 7.81 9.18
C ALA A 216 22.04 8.94 9.36
N ARG A 217 22.05 9.57 10.52
CA ARG A 217 21.33 10.81 10.72
C ARG A 217 22.12 11.95 10.06
N PRO A 218 21.51 12.73 9.16
CA PRO A 218 22.21 13.87 8.54
C PRO A 218 22.74 14.83 9.61
N GLY A 219 24.01 15.18 9.49
CA GLY A 219 24.70 16.06 10.45
C GLY A 219 25.41 15.34 11.59
N ASP A 220 25.16 14.06 11.83
CA ASP A 220 25.78 13.29 12.95
C ASP A 220 27.21 12.80 12.64
N GLY A 221 27.89 13.40 11.65
CA GLY A 221 29.30 13.14 11.33
C GLY A 221 29.58 11.86 10.52
N HIS A 222 28.58 11.01 10.30
CA HIS A 222 28.68 9.85 9.41
C HIS A 222 28.74 10.28 7.93
N ARG A 223 29.65 9.68 7.16
CA ARG A 223 29.72 9.84 5.70
C ARG A 223 29.11 8.61 5.04
N VAL A 224 28.14 8.82 4.17
CA VAL A 224 27.45 7.75 3.45
C VAL A 224 27.55 7.98 1.95
N HIS A 225 27.73 6.89 1.20
CA HIS A 225 27.59 6.89 -0.25
C HIS A 225 26.25 6.25 -0.60
N THR A 226 25.42 6.98 -1.34
CA THR A 226 24.10 6.52 -1.77
C THR A 226 24.08 6.44 -3.28
N THR A 227 23.70 5.28 -3.82
CA THR A 227 23.78 5.01 -5.26
C THR A 227 22.69 4.03 -5.69
N GLY A 228 22.24 4.16 -6.94
CA GLY A 228 21.29 3.24 -7.56
C GLY A 228 21.95 1.96 -8.09
N LEU A 229 23.29 1.87 -8.01
CA LEU A 229 24.04 0.68 -8.36
C LEU A 229 23.94 -0.36 -7.24
N THR A 230 24.15 -1.64 -7.59
CA THR A 230 24.49 -2.65 -6.59
C THR A 230 25.70 -2.20 -5.80
N HIS A 231 25.67 -2.37 -4.48
CA HIS A 231 26.66 -1.82 -3.56
C HIS A 231 26.99 -2.80 -2.43
N ALA A 232 28.19 -2.65 -1.87
CA ALA A 232 28.58 -3.38 -0.68
C ALA A 232 27.89 -2.81 0.58
N GLU A 233 28.05 -3.46 1.73
CA GLU A 233 27.54 -2.96 3.01
C GLU A 233 28.00 -1.50 3.31
N SER A 234 29.20 -1.14 2.86
CA SER A 234 29.75 0.23 2.93
C SER A 234 29.01 1.29 2.09
N GLY A 235 28.14 0.86 1.16
CA GLY A 235 27.41 1.73 0.23
C GLY A 235 28.13 2.01 -1.08
N PHE A 236 29.41 1.64 -1.22
CA PHE A 236 30.13 1.84 -2.48
C PHE A 236 29.72 0.82 -3.56
N PRO A 237 29.65 1.23 -4.84
CA PRO A 237 29.27 0.35 -5.94
C PRO A 237 30.14 -0.90 -6.04
N THR A 238 29.53 -2.03 -6.39
CA THR A 238 30.21 -3.30 -6.61
C THR A 238 29.50 -4.13 -7.67
N GLN A 239 30.27 -4.92 -8.41
CA GLN A 239 29.78 -5.93 -9.35
C GLN A 239 30.25 -7.34 -8.96
N ALA A 240 30.88 -7.50 -7.80
CA ALA A 240 31.37 -8.79 -7.33
C ALA A 240 30.18 -9.73 -7.04
N PRO A 241 29.99 -10.84 -7.78
CA PRO A 241 28.77 -11.64 -7.70
C PRO A 241 28.40 -12.10 -6.27
N PRO A 242 29.33 -12.55 -5.41
CA PRO A 242 28.99 -12.96 -4.04
C PRO A 242 28.50 -11.81 -3.15
N VAL A 243 28.95 -10.58 -3.40
CA VAL A 243 28.51 -9.39 -2.64
C VAL A 243 27.12 -8.96 -3.12
N VAL A 244 26.92 -8.94 -4.44
CA VAL A 244 25.63 -8.61 -5.05
C VAL A 244 24.55 -9.61 -4.63
N ASP A 245 24.83 -10.92 -4.66
CA ASP A 245 23.87 -11.95 -4.24
C ASP A 245 23.46 -11.76 -2.77
N ARG A 246 24.43 -11.52 -1.87
CA ARG A 246 24.15 -11.25 -0.45
C ARG A 246 23.30 -9.98 -0.26
N MET A 247 23.68 -8.89 -0.92
CA MET A 247 22.95 -7.62 -0.89
C MET A 247 21.50 -7.82 -1.35
N MET A 248 21.28 -8.44 -2.50
CA MET A 248 19.95 -8.63 -3.08
C MET A 248 19.10 -9.58 -2.22
N ARG A 249 19.66 -10.70 -1.75
CA ARG A 249 18.93 -11.62 -0.86
C ARG A 249 18.51 -10.96 0.44
N ARG A 250 19.36 -10.13 1.04
CA ARG A 250 18.99 -9.34 2.23
C ARG A 250 17.90 -8.32 1.89
N LEU A 251 18.10 -7.53 0.83
CA LEU A 251 17.18 -6.47 0.44
C LEU A 251 15.76 -7.00 0.18
N LEU A 252 15.65 -8.11 -0.55
CA LEU A 252 14.39 -8.78 -0.83
C LEU A 252 13.85 -9.51 0.40
N GLY A 253 14.71 -10.28 1.06
CA GLY A 253 14.35 -11.12 2.22
C GLY A 253 13.88 -10.33 3.44
N LYS A 254 14.20 -9.03 3.55
CA LYS A 254 13.73 -8.19 4.67
C LYS A 254 12.20 -8.21 4.79
N ILE A 255 11.48 -8.24 3.66
CA ILE A 255 10.02 -8.24 3.65
C ILE A 255 9.49 -9.58 4.17
N ASP A 256 10.11 -10.69 3.77
CA ASP A 256 9.73 -12.02 4.20
C ASP A 256 9.97 -12.23 5.71
N VAL A 257 11.13 -11.83 6.22
CA VAL A 257 11.45 -11.89 7.66
C VAL A 257 10.45 -11.10 8.50
N ASN A 258 9.95 -9.99 7.96
CA ASN A 258 9.02 -9.09 8.65
C ASN A 258 7.55 -9.29 8.23
N ARG A 259 7.17 -10.40 7.57
CA ARG A 259 5.79 -10.64 7.10
C ARG A 259 4.74 -10.49 8.20
N ALA A 260 4.98 -11.00 9.40
CA ALA A 260 4.03 -10.89 10.52
C ALA A 260 3.71 -9.45 10.93
N LEU A 261 4.62 -8.50 10.66
CA LEU A 261 4.39 -7.08 10.87
C LEU A 261 3.54 -6.45 9.74
N ILE A 262 3.70 -6.96 8.51
CA ILE A 262 3.17 -6.34 7.30
C ILE A 262 1.84 -6.95 6.87
N GLU A 263 1.65 -8.26 7.03
CA GLU A 263 0.44 -8.95 6.61
C GLU A 263 -0.74 -8.54 7.50
N LYS A 264 -1.83 -8.10 6.86
CA LYS A 264 -3.07 -7.76 7.54
C LYS A 264 -4.24 -8.08 6.62
N HIS A 265 -5.23 -8.74 7.18
CA HIS A 265 -6.46 -9.10 6.49
C HIS A 265 -7.63 -9.09 7.48
N GLU A 266 -8.83 -9.11 6.94
CA GLU A 266 -10.07 -9.25 7.69
C GLU A 266 -10.91 -10.37 7.08
N THR A 267 -11.70 -11.04 7.91
CA THR A 267 -12.65 -12.06 7.47
C THR A 267 -14.05 -11.77 8.00
N LEU A 268 -15.08 -12.07 7.21
CA LEU A 268 -16.47 -12.12 7.66
C LEU A 268 -17.08 -13.47 7.28
N ALA A 269 -17.59 -14.20 8.26
CA ALA A 269 -18.27 -15.48 8.07
C ALA A 269 -17.50 -16.44 7.12
N ALA A 270 -16.18 -16.51 7.25
CA ALA A 270 -15.31 -17.22 6.30
C ALA A 270 -15.00 -18.68 6.71
N GLU A 271 -15.11 -19.02 8.00
CA GLU A 271 -14.67 -20.33 8.52
C GLU A 271 -15.52 -21.52 8.04
N ASP A 272 -16.82 -21.29 7.83
CA ASP A 272 -17.83 -22.26 7.37
C ASP A 272 -18.35 -21.97 5.95
N ALA A 273 -17.68 -21.07 5.22
CA ALA A 273 -18.14 -20.61 3.92
C ALA A 273 -18.02 -21.70 2.84
N GLU A 274 -19.11 -21.95 2.11
CA GLU A 274 -19.13 -22.78 0.91
C GLU A 274 -18.70 -21.98 -0.33
N VAL A 275 -18.98 -20.67 -0.36
CA VAL A 275 -18.44 -19.75 -1.37
C VAL A 275 -17.65 -18.65 -0.65
N LEU A 276 -16.35 -18.55 -0.94
CA LEU A 276 -15.49 -17.52 -0.37
C LEU A 276 -15.33 -16.37 -1.36
N ILE A 277 -15.66 -15.15 -0.95
CA ILE A 277 -15.43 -13.94 -1.73
C ILE A 277 -14.06 -13.37 -1.32
N VAL A 278 -13.21 -13.03 -2.29
CA VAL A 278 -11.94 -12.34 -2.06
C VAL A 278 -12.00 -10.96 -2.72
N ALA A 279 -12.00 -9.90 -1.90
CA ALA A 279 -12.17 -8.53 -2.39
C ALA A 279 -11.38 -7.52 -1.55
N TYR A 280 -11.02 -6.38 -2.14
CA TYR A 280 -10.27 -5.29 -1.48
C TYR A 280 -10.88 -3.92 -1.85
N GLY A 281 -10.42 -2.86 -1.17
CA GLY A 281 -10.90 -1.49 -1.41
C GLY A 281 -12.42 -1.35 -1.33
N ILE A 282 -13.02 -0.53 -2.21
CA ILE A 282 -14.47 -0.28 -2.18
C ILE A 282 -15.28 -1.55 -2.49
N THR A 283 -14.77 -2.43 -3.35
CA THR A 283 -15.40 -3.70 -3.70
C THR A 283 -15.57 -4.61 -2.47
N ALA A 284 -14.63 -4.59 -1.52
CA ALA A 284 -14.77 -5.36 -0.29
C ALA A 284 -15.96 -4.90 0.58
N ARG A 285 -16.31 -3.62 0.52
CA ARG A 285 -17.48 -3.09 1.22
C ARG A 285 -18.79 -3.57 0.60
N ALA A 286 -18.86 -3.60 -0.73
CA ALA A 286 -19.99 -4.20 -1.44
C ALA A 286 -20.10 -5.71 -1.13
N ALA A 287 -18.96 -6.42 -1.14
CA ALA A 287 -18.90 -7.84 -0.79
C ALA A 287 -19.36 -8.10 0.65
N ARG A 288 -19.01 -7.23 1.62
CA ARG A 288 -19.50 -7.34 3.00
C ARG A 288 -21.03 -7.32 3.04
N ARG A 289 -21.66 -6.37 2.33
CA ARG A 289 -23.12 -6.28 2.25
C ARG A 289 -23.72 -7.53 1.59
N ALA A 290 -23.14 -8.01 0.51
CA ALA A 290 -23.56 -9.24 -0.16
C ALA A 290 -23.49 -10.46 0.78
N VAL A 291 -22.41 -10.63 1.55
CA VAL A 291 -22.28 -11.71 2.55
C VAL A 291 -23.41 -11.63 3.59
N THR A 292 -23.69 -10.45 4.15
CA THR A 292 -24.80 -10.29 5.10
C THR A 292 -26.14 -10.72 4.49
N THR A 293 -26.48 -10.21 3.31
CA THR A 293 -27.74 -10.56 2.60
C THR A 293 -27.82 -12.05 2.28
N LEU A 294 -26.74 -12.67 1.82
CA LEU A 294 -26.69 -14.09 1.49
C LEU A 294 -26.90 -14.97 2.72
N ARG A 295 -26.25 -14.61 3.84
CA ARG A 295 -26.37 -15.32 5.12
C ARG A 295 -27.78 -15.24 5.70
N GLU A 296 -28.47 -14.10 5.56
CA GLU A 296 -29.90 -13.97 5.93
C GLU A 296 -30.80 -14.96 5.17
N THR A 297 -30.42 -15.34 3.95
CA THR A 297 -31.13 -16.33 3.12
C THR A 297 -30.60 -17.76 3.24
N GLY A 298 -29.69 -18.03 4.19
CA GLY A 298 -29.13 -19.37 4.44
C GLY A 298 -27.97 -19.78 3.53
N VAL A 299 -27.51 -18.92 2.62
CA VAL A 299 -26.33 -19.20 1.77
C VAL A 299 -25.05 -18.98 2.57
N LYS A 300 -24.19 -20.00 2.65
CA LYS A 300 -22.92 -19.93 3.41
C LYS A 300 -21.83 -19.19 2.63
N ALA A 301 -22.02 -17.89 2.42
CA ALA A 301 -21.01 -17.02 1.82
C ALA A 301 -20.05 -16.46 2.87
N GLY A 302 -18.77 -16.35 2.55
CA GLY A 302 -17.76 -15.71 3.40
C GLY A 302 -17.00 -14.62 2.64
N LEU A 303 -16.34 -13.73 3.37
CA LEU A 303 -15.44 -12.73 2.80
C LEU A 303 -14.05 -12.89 3.42
N PHE A 304 -13.03 -12.93 2.56
CA PHE A 304 -11.63 -12.68 2.89
C PHE A 304 -11.20 -11.36 2.26
N ARG A 305 -10.78 -10.41 3.09
CA ARG A 305 -10.37 -9.08 2.66
C ARG A 305 -8.91 -8.83 2.99
N PRO A 306 -7.98 -8.87 2.01
CA PRO A 306 -6.63 -8.40 2.25
C PRO A 306 -6.64 -6.88 2.48
N ILE A 307 -6.06 -6.43 3.60
CA ILE A 307 -5.77 -5.02 3.86
C ILE A 307 -4.35 -4.70 3.38
N THR A 308 -3.45 -5.68 3.46
CA THR A 308 -2.16 -5.66 2.78
C THR A 308 -2.28 -6.47 1.50
N LEU A 309 -2.06 -5.84 0.34
CA LEU A 309 -2.00 -6.54 -0.95
C LEU A 309 -0.63 -7.18 -1.15
N TRP A 310 0.44 -6.45 -0.82
CA TRP A 310 1.82 -6.93 -1.00
C TRP A 310 2.62 -6.69 0.29
N PRO A 311 3.31 -7.71 0.84
CA PRO A 311 3.17 -9.14 0.56
C PRO A 311 1.74 -9.63 0.85
N PHE A 312 1.23 -10.55 0.03
CA PHE A 312 -0.13 -11.06 0.16
C PHE A 312 -0.23 -12.05 1.34
N PRO A 313 -1.32 -12.04 2.13
CA PRO A 313 -1.55 -12.99 3.24
C PRO A 313 -1.92 -14.40 2.74
N GLU A 314 -0.98 -15.07 2.07
CA GLU A 314 -1.20 -16.33 1.34
C GLU A 314 -1.69 -17.47 2.25
N ALA A 315 -1.02 -17.67 3.40
CA ALA A 315 -1.35 -18.77 4.31
C ALA A 315 -2.77 -18.67 4.87
N ALA A 316 -3.22 -17.44 5.17
CA ALA A 316 -4.57 -17.19 5.66
C ALA A 316 -5.62 -17.47 4.59
N LEU A 317 -5.38 -17.03 3.34
CA LEU A 317 -6.26 -17.32 2.21
C LEU A 317 -6.33 -18.82 1.92
N ALA A 318 -5.18 -19.50 1.79
CA ALA A 318 -5.12 -20.91 1.46
C ALA A 318 -5.91 -21.78 2.46
N ARG A 319 -5.79 -21.47 3.76
CA ARG A 319 -6.55 -22.15 4.83
C ARG A 319 -8.06 -22.02 4.66
N LEU A 320 -8.55 -20.84 4.32
CA LEU A 320 -9.99 -20.56 4.19
C LEU A 320 -10.53 -21.09 2.86
N ALA A 321 -9.82 -20.84 1.76
CA ALA A 321 -10.18 -21.30 0.43
C ALA A 321 -10.22 -22.83 0.35
N GLY A 322 -9.34 -23.55 1.06
CA GLY A 322 -9.33 -25.01 1.10
C GLY A 322 -10.59 -25.66 1.71
N ARG A 323 -11.47 -24.87 2.33
CA ARG A 323 -12.78 -25.32 2.86
C ARG A 323 -13.96 -24.92 1.97
N ALA A 324 -13.77 -23.93 1.11
CA ALA A 324 -14.79 -23.46 0.21
C ALA A 324 -14.89 -24.39 -1.00
N ARG A 325 -16.08 -24.43 -1.61
CA ARG A 325 -16.33 -25.14 -2.87
C ARG A 325 -16.07 -24.26 -4.09
N ALA A 326 -16.15 -22.94 -3.92
CA ALA A 326 -15.83 -21.95 -4.95
C ALA A 326 -15.24 -20.69 -4.32
N VAL A 327 -14.39 -19.99 -5.08
CA VAL A 327 -13.90 -18.65 -4.73
C VAL A 327 -14.39 -17.65 -5.77
N LEU A 328 -15.03 -16.57 -5.33
CA LEU A 328 -15.43 -15.45 -6.19
C LEU A 328 -14.47 -14.27 -5.96
N VAL A 329 -13.94 -13.68 -7.03
CA VAL A 329 -13.04 -12.54 -6.96
C VAL A 329 -13.66 -11.35 -7.69
N PRO A 330 -14.45 -10.51 -7.00
CA PRO A 330 -14.95 -9.27 -7.56
C PRO A 330 -13.86 -8.19 -7.55
N GLU A 331 -13.60 -7.58 -8.71
CA GLU A 331 -12.59 -6.53 -8.83
C GLU A 331 -12.94 -5.49 -9.92
N MET A 332 -12.65 -4.22 -9.64
CA MET A 332 -12.88 -3.10 -10.56
C MET A 332 -11.71 -2.93 -11.56
N ASN A 333 -11.32 -4.05 -12.17
CA ASN A 333 -10.31 -4.14 -13.22
C ASN A 333 -10.56 -5.44 -14.02
N ALA A 334 -9.68 -5.78 -14.97
CA ALA A 334 -9.86 -6.93 -15.86
C ALA A 334 -9.41 -8.31 -15.29
N GLY A 335 -9.21 -8.44 -13.98
CA GLY A 335 -8.76 -9.67 -13.34
C GLY A 335 -7.27 -9.66 -12.98
N GLN A 336 -6.84 -8.67 -12.19
CA GLN A 336 -5.47 -8.59 -11.70
C GLN A 336 -5.25 -9.48 -10.49
N LEU A 337 -6.10 -9.36 -9.47
CA LEU A 337 -5.91 -10.09 -8.23
C LEU A 337 -6.30 -11.57 -8.39
N VAL A 338 -7.31 -11.87 -9.21
CA VAL A 338 -7.76 -13.26 -9.47
C VAL A 338 -6.62 -14.21 -9.86
N LEU A 339 -5.62 -13.73 -10.62
CA LEU A 339 -4.47 -14.53 -11.03
C LEU A 339 -3.60 -14.94 -9.83
N GLU A 340 -3.43 -14.03 -8.87
CA GLU A 340 -2.71 -14.30 -7.63
C GLU A 340 -3.50 -15.27 -6.74
N ILE A 341 -4.82 -15.10 -6.67
CA ILE A 341 -5.70 -16.02 -5.93
C ILE A 341 -5.59 -17.43 -6.51
N GLN A 342 -5.64 -17.58 -7.83
CA GLN A 342 -5.46 -18.85 -8.53
C GLN A 342 -4.10 -19.50 -8.23
N ARG A 343 -3.01 -18.70 -8.21
CA ARG A 343 -1.68 -19.19 -7.82
C ARG A 343 -1.67 -19.76 -6.40
N ILE A 344 -2.35 -19.12 -5.47
CA ILE A 344 -2.35 -19.50 -4.04
C ILE A 344 -3.23 -20.72 -3.79
N VAL A 345 -4.43 -20.77 -4.38
CA VAL A 345 -5.41 -21.84 -4.10
C VAL A 345 -5.26 -23.04 -5.04
N GLY A 346 -4.53 -22.90 -6.14
CA GLY A 346 -4.33 -23.96 -7.13
C GLY A 346 -5.61 -24.26 -7.93
N HIS A 347 -5.85 -25.54 -8.23
CA HIS A 347 -6.98 -25.98 -9.05
C HIS A 347 -8.28 -26.20 -8.28
N THR A 348 -8.24 -26.24 -6.94
CA THR A 348 -9.42 -26.56 -6.12
C THR A 348 -9.38 -25.73 -4.84
N PRO A 349 -10.43 -24.93 -4.55
CA PRO A 349 -11.67 -24.77 -5.33
C PRO A 349 -11.50 -23.94 -6.63
N PRO A 350 -12.44 -24.02 -7.59
CA PRO A 350 -12.47 -23.14 -8.74
C PRO A 350 -12.56 -21.67 -8.33
N VAL A 351 -11.72 -20.84 -8.95
CA VAL A 351 -11.70 -19.37 -8.77
C VAL A 351 -12.43 -18.72 -9.94
N ARG A 352 -13.43 -17.90 -9.64
CA ARG A 352 -14.29 -17.25 -10.62
C ARG A 352 -14.17 -15.73 -10.52
N PRO A 353 -13.75 -15.04 -11.59
CA PRO A 353 -13.68 -13.58 -11.60
C PRO A 353 -15.09 -12.97 -11.70
N LEU A 354 -15.28 -11.81 -11.07
CA LEU A 354 -16.37 -10.88 -11.33
C LEU A 354 -15.76 -9.50 -11.61
N THR A 355 -15.45 -9.24 -12.87
CA THR A 355 -14.70 -8.05 -13.28
C THR A 355 -15.63 -6.93 -13.73
N ARG A 356 -15.30 -5.69 -13.37
CA ARG A 356 -15.94 -4.48 -13.90
C ARG A 356 -14.87 -3.46 -14.33
N ILE A 357 -15.01 -2.92 -15.54
CA ILE A 357 -14.03 -2.02 -16.17
C ILE A 357 -14.64 -0.78 -16.82
N ASP A 358 -15.91 -0.50 -16.53
CA ASP A 358 -16.71 0.60 -17.11
C ASP A 358 -16.64 1.91 -16.31
N GLY A 359 -15.87 1.93 -15.21
CA GLY A 359 -15.77 3.10 -14.35
C GLY A 359 -16.94 3.23 -13.37
N GLU A 360 -17.65 2.14 -13.07
CA GLU A 360 -18.65 2.08 -12.00
C GLU A 360 -18.21 1.13 -10.86
N PRO A 361 -18.70 1.34 -9.63
CA PRO A 361 -18.51 0.37 -8.54
C PRO A 361 -19.29 -0.92 -8.81
N ILE A 362 -18.81 -2.06 -8.30
CA ILE A 362 -19.58 -3.31 -8.30
C ILE A 362 -20.64 -3.23 -7.19
N ALA A 363 -21.91 -3.43 -7.52
CA ALA A 363 -23.00 -3.37 -6.55
C ALA A 363 -23.10 -4.67 -5.72
N PRO A 364 -23.58 -4.61 -4.47
CA PRO A 364 -23.80 -5.81 -3.64
C PRO A 364 -24.70 -6.87 -4.29
N ASP A 365 -25.70 -6.45 -5.07
CA ASP A 365 -26.65 -7.36 -5.71
C ASP A 365 -26.00 -8.16 -6.86
N GLU A 366 -25.02 -7.58 -7.56
CA GLU A 366 -24.25 -8.28 -8.59
C GLU A 366 -23.39 -9.38 -7.97
N ILE A 367 -22.76 -9.09 -6.83
CA ILE A 367 -22.00 -10.10 -6.05
C ILE A 367 -22.94 -11.18 -5.52
N THR A 368 -24.11 -10.79 -5.02
CA THR A 368 -25.13 -11.73 -4.51
C THR A 368 -25.61 -12.69 -5.60
N ALA A 369 -25.90 -12.17 -6.79
CA ALA A 369 -26.31 -12.96 -7.94
C ALA A 369 -25.22 -13.96 -8.35
N ALA A 370 -23.97 -13.49 -8.47
CA ALA A 370 -22.84 -14.35 -8.82
C ALA A 370 -22.60 -15.46 -7.79
N VAL A 371 -22.69 -15.17 -6.49
CA VAL A 371 -22.56 -16.20 -5.45
C VAL A 371 -23.68 -17.25 -5.53
N ARG A 372 -24.92 -16.83 -5.79
CA ARG A 372 -26.05 -17.77 -5.92
C ARG A 372 -25.86 -18.72 -7.10
N GLU A 373 -25.38 -18.21 -8.24
CA GLU A 373 -25.04 -19.05 -9.39
C GLU A 373 -23.98 -20.09 -9.02
N LEU A 374 -22.93 -19.69 -8.30
CA LEU A 374 -21.87 -20.60 -7.86
C LEU A 374 -22.37 -21.63 -6.83
N ALA A 375 -23.24 -21.25 -5.91
CA ALA A 375 -23.78 -22.14 -4.89
C ALA A 375 -24.69 -23.24 -5.46
N VAL A 376 -25.32 -23.03 -6.61
CA VAL A 376 -26.14 -24.06 -7.29
C VAL A 376 -25.29 -25.09 -8.02
N HIS A 377 -24.08 -24.71 -8.44
CA HIS A 377 -23.18 -25.52 -9.27
C HIS A 377 -21.99 -26.13 -8.50
N ALA A 378 -21.96 -25.98 -7.18
CA ALA A 378 -20.86 -26.41 -6.29
C ALA A 378 -21.34 -27.42 -5.25
#